data_AF-A0A6I4IG38-F1
#
_entry.id   AF-A0A6I4IG38-F1
#
_cell.length_a   1.000
_cell.length_b   1.000
_cell.length_c   1.000
_cell.angle_alpha   90.00
_cell.angle_beta   90.00
_cell.angle_gamma   90.00
#
_symmetry.space_group_name_H-M   'P 1'
#
loop_
_entity.id
_entity.type
_entity.pdbx_description
1 polymer ?
#
loop_
_entity_poly.entity_id
_entity_poly.type
_entity_poly.pdbx_seq_one_letter_code
_entity_poly.pdbx_strand_id
1 'polypeptide(L)'
;MKDRKIFETPLLFSQEEMALLLGITRSSWSMYVSGLRSIPADATLKLAKLLQSAAQLPLATPELSHRTVQEGKKKEMLQQELAKNKWETEVVERKLAKMQKQFQEAENTLQFVSVHESLGDLNEQEVCILQNVKNRALTQVEKNGLHLQAQYQRQLLALKSYQKQLEKEIK
;
A
#
# COMPACT_ATOMS: atom_id res chain seq x y z
N MET A 1 -14.57 4.85 -35.19
CA MET A 1 -15.99 4.44 -35.14
C MET A 1 -16.66 5.31 -34.09
N LYS A 2 -17.80 5.94 -34.40
CA LYS A 2 -18.49 6.81 -33.44
C LYS A 2 -19.14 5.93 -32.38
N ASP A 3 -18.56 5.90 -31.18
CA ASP A 3 -19.21 5.36 -29.99
C ASP A 3 -20.48 6.16 -29.72
N ARG A 4 -21.61 5.68 -30.24
CA ARG A 4 -22.91 6.16 -29.80
C ARG A 4 -23.12 5.58 -28.41
N LYS A 5 -23.01 6.42 -27.38
CA LYS A 5 -23.46 6.09 -26.03
C LYS A 5 -24.98 5.88 -26.09
N ILE A 6 -25.39 4.62 -26.22
CA ILE A 6 -26.81 4.25 -26.27
C ILE A 6 -27.47 4.54 -24.93
N PHE A 7 -26.77 4.23 -23.83
CA PHE A 7 -27.16 4.64 -22.48
C PHE A 7 -26.31 5.84 -22.06
N GLU A 8 -26.95 6.86 -21.48
CA GLU A 8 -26.22 8.01 -20.89
C GLU A 8 -25.32 7.55 -19.74
N THR A 9 -25.84 6.65 -18.91
CA THR A 9 -25.08 5.92 -17.87
C THR A 9 -24.53 4.62 -18.44
N PRO A 10 -23.21 4.35 -18.37
CA PRO A 10 -22.65 3.11 -18.87
C PRO A 10 -23.17 1.91 -18.08
N LEU A 11 -23.72 0.93 -18.79
CA LEU A 11 -24.22 -0.34 -18.23
C LEU A 11 -23.38 -1.50 -18.77
N LEU A 12 -23.22 -2.55 -17.96
CA LEU A 12 -22.39 -3.71 -18.27
C LEU A 12 -23.09 -4.77 -19.14
N PHE A 13 -23.92 -4.34 -20.10
CA PHE A 13 -24.52 -5.27 -21.05
C PHE A 13 -23.54 -5.56 -22.19
N SER A 14 -23.27 -6.85 -22.43
CA SER A 14 -22.58 -7.28 -23.64
C SER A 14 -23.47 -7.10 -24.88
N GLN A 15 -22.85 -7.11 -26.07
CA GLN A 15 -23.57 -7.07 -27.35
C GLN A 15 -24.56 -8.24 -27.50
N GLU A 16 -24.24 -9.38 -26.90
CA GLU A 16 -25.04 -10.60 -26.99
C GLU A 16 -26.24 -10.56 -26.04
N GLU A 17 -26.03 -10.17 -24.78
CA GLU A 17 -27.11 -9.98 -23.80
C GLU A 17 -28.11 -8.91 -24.26
N MET A 18 -27.61 -7.81 -24.84
CA MET A 18 -28.50 -6.77 -25.37
C MET A 18 -29.31 -7.26 -26.57
N ALA A 19 -28.70 -8.04 -27.46
CA ALA A 19 -29.41 -8.64 -28.59
C ALA A 19 -30.51 -9.62 -28.11
N LEU A 20 -30.21 -10.43 -27.09
CA LEU A 20 -31.16 -11.35 -26.46
C LEU A 20 -32.33 -10.59 -25.80
N LEU A 21 -32.05 -9.54 -25.02
CA LEU A 21 -33.08 -8.69 -24.39
C LEU A 21 -34.03 -8.08 -25.43
N LEU A 22 -33.50 -7.65 -26.57
CA LEU A 22 -34.27 -7.07 -27.66
C LEU A 22 -34.97 -8.14 -28.53
N GLY A 23 -34.53 -9.39 -28.47
CA GLY A 23 -35.03 -10.50 -29.30
C GLY A 23 -34.53 -10.42 -30.75
N ILE A 24 -33.28 -9.97 -30.96
CA ILE A 24 -32.63 -9.87 -32.26
C ILE A 24 -31.27 -10.59 -32.24
N THR A 25 -30.64 -10.74 -33.41
CA THR A 25 -29.29 -11.31 -33.48
C THR A 25 -28.22 -10.30 -33.05
N ARG A 26 -27.10 -10.80 -32.52
CA ARG A 26 -25.92 -9.99 -32.17
C ARG A 26 -25.45 -9.10 -33.32
N SER A 27 -25.43 -9.62 -34.54
CA SER A 27 -25.03 -8.88 -35.74
C SER A 27 -26.01 -7.74 -36.06
N SER A 28 -27.32 -7.97 -35.88
CA SER A 28 -28.35 -6.92 -36.06
C SER A 28 -28.16 -5.78 -35.05
N TRP A 29 -27.89 -6.13 -33.80
CA TRP A 29 -27.57 -5.14 -32.75
C TRP A 29 -26.30 -4.34 -33.07
N SER A 30 -25.22 -5.02 -33.48
CA SER A 30 -23.95 -4.36 -33.84
C SER A 30 -24.08 -3.41 -35.03
N MET A 31 -24.83 -3.80 -36.07
CA MET A 31 -25.13 -2.93 -37.21
C MET A 31 -25.97 -1.71 -36.80
N TYR A 32 -26.90 -1.88 -35.86
CA TYR A 32 -27.71 -0.79 -35.33
C TYR A 32 -26.90 0.21 -34.50
N VAL A 33 -26.08 -0.27 -33.57
CA VAL A 33 -25.18 0.58 -32.76
C VAL A 33 -24.27 1.40 -33.67
N SER A 34 -23.78 0.79 -34.75
CA SER A 34 -22.92 1.43 -35.76
C SER A 34 -23.68 2.37 -36.72
N GLY A 35 -25.01 2.41 -36.65
CA GLY A 35 -25.88 3.21 -37.53
C GLY A 35 -25.99 2.69 -38.95
N LEU A 36 -25.56 1.45 -39.22
CA LEU A 36 -25.58 0.81 -40.54
C LEU A 36 -26.93 0.21 -40.89
N ARG A 37 -27.76 -0.14 -39.90
CA ARG A 37 -29.07 -0.76 -40.10
C ARG A 37 -30.06 -0.40 -38.98
N SER A 38 -31.34 -0.24 -39.31
CA SER A 38 -32.40 -0.18 -38.30
C SER A 38 -32.70 -1.56 -37.71
N ILE A 39 -33.19 -1.59 -36.46
CA ILE A 39 -33.74 -2.79 -35.83
C ILE A 39 -35.26 -2.87 -36.03
N PRO A 40 -35.88 -4.05 -35.88
CA PRO A 40 -37.33 -4.20 -35.95
C PRO A 40 -38.07 -3.26 -34.98
N ALA A 41 -39.32 -2.91 -35.32
CA ALA A 41 -40.15 -2.02 -34.51
C ALA A 41 -40.30 -2.54 -33.07
N ASP A 42 -40.54 -3.84 -32.90
CA ASP A 42 -40.68 -4.49 -31.58
C ASP A 42 -39.40 -4.35 -30.74
N ALA A 43 -38.23 -4.50 -31.37
CA ALA A 43 -36.94 -4.29 -30.73
C ALA A 43 -36.70 -2.82 -30.37
N THR A 44 -37.15 -1.89 -31.22
CA THR A 44 -37.09 -0.44 -30.94
C THR A 44 -37.94 -0.08 -29.71
N LEU A 45 -39.14 -0.65 -29.59
CA LEU A 45 -40.01 -0.44 -28.42
C LEU A 45 -39.39 -1.00 -27.13
N LYS A 46 -38.78 -2.19 -27.20
CA LYS A 46 -38.04 -2.77 -26.06
C LYS A 46 -36.84 -1.90 -25.66
N LEU A 47 -36.08 -1.43 -26.65
CA LEU A 47 -34.94 -0.54 -26.40
C LEU A 47 -35.40 0.76 -25.74
N ALA A 48 -36.48 1.38 -26.21
CA ALA A 48 -37.04 2.59 -25.60
C ALA A 48 -37.40 2.38 -24.12
N LYS A 49 -37.98 1.24 -23.77
CA LYS A 49 -38.26 0.88 -22.36
C LYS A 49 -36.98 0.75 -21.54
N LEU A 50 -35.95 0.06 -22.07
CA LEU A 50 -34.66 -0.09 -21.38
C LEU A 50 -33.98 1.27 -21.16
N LEU A 51 -34.04 2.17 -22.15
CA LEU A 51 -33.51 3.53 -22.04
C LEU A 51 -34.26 4.33 -20.98
N GLN A 52 -35.59 4.22 -20.93
CA GLN A 52 -36.41 4.87 -19.90
C GLN A 52 -36.05 4.37 -18.50
N SER A 53 -35.86 3.05 -18.32
CA SER A 53 -35.42 2.48 -17.04
C SER A 53 -34.02 2.96 -16.64
N ALA A 54 -33.09 3.06 -17.60
CA ALA A 54 -31.75 3.57 -17.36
C ALA A 54 -31.74 5.05 -16.96
N ALA A 55 -32.61 5.87 -17.55
CA ALA A 55 -32.75 7.29 -17.20
C ALA A 55 -33.36 7.51 -15.80
N GLN A 56 -34.06 6.52 -15.26
CA GLN A 56 -34.58 6.54 -13.89
C GLN A 56 -33.56 6.12 -12.84
N LEU A 57 -32.36 5.68 -13.24
CA LEU A 57 -31.30 5.35 -12.29
C LEU A 57 -30.93 6.61 -11.50
N PRO A 58 -31.01 6.57 -10.17
CA PRO A 58 -30.71 7.74 -9.36
C PRO A 58 -29.22 8.11 -9.46
N LEU A 59 -28.94 9.41 -9.58
CA LEU A 59 -27.58 9.97 -9.61
C LEU A 59 -26.81 9.71 -8.30
N ALA A 60 -27.54 9.65 -7.18
CA ALA A 60 -27.02 9.20 -5.90
C ALA A 60 -27.43 7.74 -5.72
N THR A 61 -26.45 6.84 -5.56
CA THR A 61 -26.72 5.44 -5.23
C THR A 61 -27.60 5.37 -3.98
N PRO A 62 -28.82 4.80 -4.06
CA PRO A 62 -29.49 4.29 -2.87
C PRO A 62 -28.53 3.31 -2.17
N GLU A 63 -28.67 3.12 -0.86
CA GLU A 63 -27.91 2.13 -0.09
C GLU A 63 -28.16 0.73 -0.66
N LEU A 64 -27.39 0.39 -1.69
CA LEU A 64 -27.36 -0.94 -2.25
C LEU A 64 -26.57 -1.79 -1.27
N SER A 65 -27.18 -2.88 -0.79
CA SER A 65 -26.57 -3.77 0.21
C SER A 65 -25.14 -4.19 -0.13
N HIS A 66 -24.83 -4.38 -1.42
CA HIS A 66 -23.49 -4.73 -1.87
C HIS A 66 -22.46 -3.59 -1.65
N ARG A 67 -22.86 -2.32 -1.74
CA ARG A 67 -21.96 -1.19 -1.47
C ARG A 67 -21.53 -1.17 -0.01
N THR A 68 -22.46 -1.35 0.91
CA THR A 68 -22.17 -1.45 2.35
C THR A 68 -21.23 -2.62 2.66
N VAL A 69 -21.41 -3.77 2.01
CA VAL A 69 -20.50 -4.92 2.15
C VAL A 69 -19.10 -4.58 1.63
N GLN A 70 -18.98 -3.90 0.48
CA GLN A 70 -17.67 -3.51 -0.07
C GLN A 70 -16.97 -2.45 0.80
N GLU A 71 -17.71 -1.49 1.35
CA GLU A 71 -17.19 -0.50 2.30
C GLU A 71 -16.71 -1.17 3.59
N GLY A 72 -17.45 -2.19 4.08
CA GLY A 72 -17.03 -3.02 5.21
C GLY A 72 -15.71 -3.76 4.94
N LYS A 73 -15.59 -4.42 3.78
CA LYS A 73 -14.35 -5.10 3.36
C LYS A 73 -13.17 -4.13 3.24
N LYS A 74 -13.39 -2.95 2.66
CA LYS A 74 -12.36 -1.90 2.57
C LYS A 74 -11.88 -1.50 3.97
N LYS A 75 -12.80 -1.29 4.90
CA LYS A 75 -12.46 -0.90 6.28
C LYS A 75 -11.68 -1.99 7.00
N GLU A 76 -12.09 -3.25 6.86
CA GLU A 76 -11.39 -4.39 7.45
C GLU A 76 -9.96 -4.52 6.90
N MET A 77 -9.79 -4.42 5.57
CA MET A 77 -8.48 -4.43 4.92
C MET A 77 -7.56 -3.32 5.48
N LEU A 78 -8.06 -2.09 5.56
CA LEU A 78 -7.29 -0.95 6.12
C LEU A 78 -6.91 -1.16 7.59
N GLN A 79 -7.79 -1.75 8.39
CA GLN A 79 -7.50 -2.07 9.80
C GLN A 79 -6.39 -3.14 9.92
N GLN A 80 -6.42 -4.16 9.08
CA GLN A 80 -5.39 -5.20 9.05
C GLN A 80 -4.03 -4.62 8.63
N GLU A 81 -4.00 -3.77 7.60
CA GLU A 81 -2.78 -3.07 7.18
C GLU A 81 -2.22 -2.16 8.29
N LEU A 82 -3.10 -1.43 8.99
CA LEU A 82 -2.70 -0.58 10.11
C LEU A 82 -2.08 -1.40 11.24
N ALA A 83 -2.69 -2.54 11.60
CA ALA A 83 -2.17 -3.41 12.64
C ALA A 83 -0.78 -3.96 12.28
N LYS A 84 -0.61 -4.41 11.03
CA LYS A 84 0.67 -4.89 10.51
C LYS A 84 1.74 -3.78 10.54
N ASN A 85 1.40 -2.59 10.06
CA ASN A 85 2.33 -1.46 10.02
C ASN A 85 2.76 -1.02 11.44
N LYS A 86 1.85 -1.02 12.41
CA LYS A 86 2.18 -0.72 13.82
C LYS A 86 3.17 -1.74 14.39
N TRP A 87 2.94 -3.02 14.13
CA TRP A 87 3.86 -4.07 14.56
C TRP A 87 5.25 -3.92 13.92
N GLU A 88 5.31 -3.70 12.61
CA GLU A 88 6.59 -3.48 11.91
C GLU A 88 7.34 -2.26 12.43
N THR A 89 6.61 -1.16 12.71
CA THR A 89 7.17 0.06 13.31
C THR A 89 7.84 -0.25 14.64
N GLU A 90 7.14 -0.96 15.53
CA GLU A 90 7.67 -1.31 16.85
C GLU A 90 8.91 -2.21 16.75
N VAL A 91 8.90 -3.20 15.85
CA VAL A 91 10.06 -4.08 15.61
C VAL A 91 11.28 -3.28 15.14
N VAL A 92 11.10 -2.36 14.20
CA VAL A 92 12.18 -1.51 13.68
C VAL A 92 12.69 -0.55 14.75
N GLU A 93 11.81 0.03 15.58
CA GLU A 93 12.19 0.90 16.70
C GLU A 93 13.05 0.17 17.72
N ARG A 94 12.61 -1.01 18.18
CA ARG A 94 13.38 -1.83 19.13
C ARG A 94 14.75 -2.21 18.57
N LYS A 95 14.80 -2.56 17.28
CA LYS A 95 16.06 -2.92 16.62
C LYS A 95 17.00 -1.72 16.53
N LEU A 96 16.50 -0.56 16.12
CA LEU A 96 17.28 0.67 16.03
C LEU A 96 17.81 1.09 17.40
N ALA A 97 16.97 1.06 18.44
CA ALA A 97 17.38 1.40 19.81
C ALA A 97 18.50 0.47 20.32
N LYS A 98 18.38 -0.84 20.04
CA LYS A 98 19.43 -1.81 20.37
C LYS A 98 20.75 -1.50 19.64
N MET A 99 20.69 -1.22 18.34
CA MET A 99 21.88 -0.89 17.55
C MET A 99 22.55 0.39 18.05
N GLN A 100 21.77 1.43 18.33
CA GLN A 100 22.27 2.70 18.88
C GLN A 100 22.96 2.49 20.23
N LYS A 101 22.35 1.71 21.12
CA LYS A 101 22.94 1.37 22.42
C LYS A 101 24.27 0.64 22.25
N GLN A 102 24.32 -0.39 21.42
CA GLN A 102 25.53 -1.18 21.18
C GLN A 102 26.65 -0.37 20.51
N PHE A 103 26.27 0.54 19.61
CA PHE A 103 27.20 1.48 18.99
C PHE A 103 27.81 2.44 20.03
N GLN A 104 26.97 3.03 20.89
CA GLN A 104 27.43 3.93 21.95
C GLN A 104 28.35 3.21 22.96
N GLU A 105 27.99 1.99 23.36
CA GLU A 105 28.84 1.16 24.24
C GLU A 105 30.21 0.89 23.61
N ALA A 106 30.24 0.65 22.30
CA ALA A 106 31.49 0.43 21.57
C ALA A 106 32.34 1.72 21.46
N GLU A 107 31.73 2.87 21.16
CA GLU A 107 32.42 4.16 21.15
C GLU A 107 33.00 4.52 22.53
N ASN A 108 32.21 4.35 23.59
CA ASN A 108 32.67 4.58 24.96
C ASN A 108 33.85 3.66 25.31
N THR A 109 33.81 2.40 24.86
CA THR A 109 34.91 1.45 25.07
C THR A 109 36.18 1.90 24.34
N LEU A 110 36.07 2.37 23.09
CA LEU A 110 37.20 2.87 22.32
C LEU A 110 37.80 4.13 22.95
N GLN A 111 36.95 5.05 23.43
CA GLN A 111 37.38 6.23 24.16
C GLN A 111 38.11 5.86 25.44
N PHE A 112 37.56 4.92 26.24
CA PHE A 112 38.20 4.43 27.45
C PHE A 112 39.58 3.85 27.17
N VAL A 113 39.70 2.96 26.17
CA VAL A 113 40.98 2.37 25.78
C VAL A 113 41.97 3.46 25.37
N SER A 114 41.55 4.43 24.54
CA SER A 114 42.41 5.52 24.10
C SER A 114 42.92 6.41 25.24
N VAL A 115 42.05 6.73 26.21
CA VAL A 115 42.44 7.53 27.38
C VAL A 115 43.41 6.73 28.26
N HIS A 116 43.12 5.45 28.48
CA HIS A 116 43.96 4.62 29.33
C HIS A 116 45.34 4.34 28.71
N GLU A 117 45.41 4.11 27.39
CA GLU A 117 46.66 4.02 26.62
C GLU A 117 47.51 5.30 26.75
N SER A 118 46.88 6.48 26.85
CA SER A 118 47.58 7.77 26.97
C SER A 118 48.19 8.05 28.36
N LEU A 119 47.81 7.30 29.39
CA LEU A 119 48.32 7.48 30.76
C LEU A 119 49.71 6.85 30.99
N GLY A 120 50.19 6.01 30.06
CA GLY A 120 51.61 5.63 29.96
C GLY A 120 52.13 4.51 30.87
N ASP A 121 51.31 3.93 31.75
CA ASP A 121 51.75 2.95 32.77
C ASP A 121 51.25 1.51 32.54
N LEU A 122 51.14 1.07 31.28
CA LEU A 122 50.60 -0.26 30.95
C LEU A 122 51.68 -1.34 30.90
N ASN A 123 51.43 -2.47 31.55
CA ASN A 123 52.24 -3.68 31.38
C ASN A 123 51.87 -4.45 30.09
N GLU A 124 52.71 -5.39 29.66
CA GLU A 124 52.50 -6.16 28.42
C GLU A 124 51.16 -6.93 28.40
N GLN A 125 50.72 -7.43 29.56
CA GLN A 125 49.47 -8.16 29.68
C GLN A 125 48.26 -7.22 29.50
N GLU A 126 48.30 -6.03 30.09
CA GLU A 126 47.27 -5.00 29.94
C GLU A 126 47.17 -4.52 28.50
N VAL A 127 48.30 -4.30 27.83
CA VAL A 127 48.33 -3.95 26.40
C VAL A 127 47.63 -5.02 25.56
N CYS A 128 47.91 -6.30 25.79
CA CYS A 128 47.26 -7.40 25.08
C CYS A 128 45.74 -7.44 25.33
N ILE A 129 45.30 -7.27 26.58
CA ILE A 129 43.89 -7.26 26.95
C ILE A 129 43.16 -6.08 26.29
N LEU A 130 43.72 -4.88 26.37
CA LEU A 130 43.14 -3.67 25.80
C LEU A 130 43.04 -3.75 24.28
N GLN A 131 44.03 -4.33 23.61
CA GLN A 131 43.98 -4.57 22.16
C GLN A 131 42.84 -5.50 21.77
N ASN A 132 42.59 -6.57 22.52
CA ASN A 132 41.45 -7.46 22.29
C ASN A 132 40.10 -6.76 22.53
N VAL A 133 40.01 -5.94 23.58
CA VAL A 133 38.82 -5.13 23.89
C VAL A 133 38.56 -4.13 22.74
N LYS A 134 39.59 -3.45 22.26
CA LYS A 134 39.55 -2.51 21.12
C LYS A 134 39.05 -3.18 19.85
N ASN A 135 39.60 -4.34 19.48
CA ASN A 135 39.18 -5.09 18.29
C ASN A 135 37.70 -5.49 18.35
N ARG A 136 37.23 -5.94 19.53
CA ARG A 136 35.82 -6.28 19.74
C ARG A 136 34.92 -5.05 19.65
N ALA A 137 35.35 -3.91 20.18
CA ALA A 137 34.61 -2.66 20.07
C ALA A 137 34.54 -2.17 18.61
N LEU A 138 35.64 -2.20 17.86
CA LEU A 138 35.66 -1.88 16.42
C LEU A 138 34.68 -2.77 15.63
N THR A 139 34.66 -4.07 15.92
CA THR A 139 33.70 -4.99 15.30
C THR A 139 32.24 -4.61 15.60
N GLN A 140 31.95 -4.11 16.81
CA GLN A 140 30.60 -3.64 17.17
C GLN A 140 30.25 -2.30 16.52
N VAL A 141 31.21 -1.39 16.35
CA VAL A 141 31.04 -0.15 15.60
C VAL A 141 30.69 -0.44 14.15
N GLU A 142 31.37 -1.37 13.49
CA GLU A 142 31.05 -1.76 12.11
C GLU A 142 29.66 -2.40 12.00
N LYS A 143 29.36 -3.38 12.87
CA LYS A 143 28.07 -4.09 12.88
C LYS A 143 26.88 -3.19 13.16
N ASN A 144 27.07 -2.14 13.96
CA ASN A 144 26.01 -1.20 14.36
C ASN A 144 26.23 0.21 13.80
N GLY A 145 26.99 0.34 12.71
CA GLY A 145 27.48 1.62 12.23
C GLY A 145 26.38 2.61 11.86
N LEU A 146 26.74 3.89 11.85
CA LEU A 146 25.82 5.01 11.57
C LEU A 146 25.06 4.86 10.25
N HIS A 147 25.69 4.27 9.23
CA HIS A 147 25.06 4.01 7.93
C HIS A 147 23.88 3.02 8.02
N LEU A 148 24.02 1.95 8.81
CA LEU A 148 22.95 0.98 9.06
C LEU A 148 21.85 1.61 9.93
N GLN A 149 22.22 2.38 10.96
CA GLN A 149 21.25 3.11 11.77
C GLN A 149 20.42 4.08 10.91
N ALA A 150 21.06 4.82 10.00
CA ALA A 150 20.39 5.72 9.07
C ALA A 150 19.44 4.99 8.11
N GLN A 151 19.78 3.76 7.71
CA GLN A 151 18.88 2.91 6.93
C GLN A 151 17.60 2.57 7.71
N TYR A 152 17.73 2.11 8.96
CA TYR A 152 16.57 1.80 9.82
C TYR A 152 15.77 3.05 10.20
N GLN A 153 16.43 4.19 10.42
CA GLN A 153 15.74 5.48 10.64
C GLN A 153 14.89 5.88 9.44
N ARG A 154 15.41 5.75 8.21
CA ARG A 154 14.64 6.01 6.99
C ARG A 154 13.45 5.06 6.85
N GLN A 155 13.66 3.77 7.13
CA GLN A 155 12.58 2.79 7.14
C GLN A 155 11.49 3.16 8.17
N LEU A 156 11.90 3.55 9.38
CA LEU A 156 10.98 3.97 10.42
C LEU A 156 10.16 5.20 10.03
N LEU A 157 10.79 6.18 9.39
CA LEU A 157 10.10 7.37 8.87
C LEU A 157 9.05 7.00 7.83
N ALA A 158 9.39 6.10 6.90
CA ALA A 158 8.45 5.61 5.90
C ALA A 158 7.25 4.90 6.54
N LEU A 159 7.50 4.00 7.51
CA LEU A 159 6.45 3.29 8.24
C LEU A 159 5.51 4.26 8.98
N LYS A 160 6.06 5.25 9.69
CA LYS A 160 5.28 6.29 10.39
C LYS A 160 4.47 7.18 9.45
N SER A 161 5.02 7.47 8.27
CA SER A 161 4.30 8.24 7.23
C SER A 161 3.11 7.45 6.70
N TYR A 162 3.32 6.18 6.38
CA TYR A 162 2.26 5.29 5.91
C TYR A 162 1.19 5.05 6.98
N GLN A 163 1.57 4.89 8.25
CA GLN A 163 0.61 4.81 9.37
C GLN A 163 -0.34 6.01 9.39
N LYS A 164 0.19 7.23 9.23
CA LYS A 164 -0.61 8.46 9.20
C LYS A 164 -1.55 8.52 8.00
N GLN A 165 -1.18 7.92 6.87
CA GLN A 165 -2.05 7.82 5.69
C GLN A 165 -3.20 6.85 5.96
N LEU A 166 -2.91 5.65 6.48
CA LEU A 166 -3.92 4.66 6.87
C LEU A 166 -4.91 5.22 7.91
N GLU A 167 -4.42 5.93 8.93
CA GLU A 167 -5.28 6.57 9.94
C GLU A 167 -6.19 7.67 9.37
N LYS A 168 -5.78 8.34 8.29
CA LYS A 168 -6.62 9.31 7.58
C LYS A 168 -7.67 8.64 6.70
N GLU A 169 -7.35 7.50 6.10
CA GLU A 169 -8.27 6.76 5.24
C GLU A 169 -9.33 5.97 6.01
N ILE A 170 -9.06 5.65 7.28
CA ILE A 170 -10.01 4.97 8.19
C ILE A 170 -10.99 5.96 8.85
N LYS A 171 -10.60 7.23 9.01
CA LYS A 171 -11.44 8.30 9.59
C LYS A 171 -12.46 8.81 8.59
#